data_AF-A0A1V6PUV7-F1
#
_entry.id   AF-A0A1V6PUV7-F1
#
_cell.length_a   1.000
_cell.length_b   1.000
_cell.length_c   1.000
_cell.angle_alpha   90.00
_cell.angle_beta   90.00
_cell.angle_gamma   90.00
#
_symmetry.space_group_name_H-M   'P 1'
#
loop_
_entity.id
_entity.type
_entity.pdbx_description
1 polymer ?
#
loop_
_entity_poly.entity_id
_entity_poly.type
_entity_poly.pdbx_seq_one_letter_code
_entity_poly.pdbx_strand_id
1 'polypeptide(L)'
;MASEAKEKNLASLRDSIANLEMQQAQLESELASTTSKLKNDPTATVKRHIRLLHEYNEIKDIGQGLMGLIAEGRGVRQIEVEREFGAGEKD
;
A
#
# COMPACT_ATOMS: atom_id res chain seq x y z
N MET A 1 1.26 54.48 1.53
CA MET A 1 1.99 53.32 2.09
C MET A 1 1.07 52.15 2.45
N ALA A 2 0.04 52.31 3.31
CA ALA A 2 -0.83 51.18 3.71
C ALA A 2 -1.69 50.57 2.56
N SER A 3 -2.10 51.36 1.56
CA SER A 3 -2.84 50.89 0.38
C SER A 3 -1.98 50.02 -0.54
N GLU A 4 -0.73 50.43 -0.75
CA GLU A 4 0.22 49.81 -1.68
C GLU A 4 0.70 48.44 -1.18
N ALA A 5 0.85 48.30 0.15
CA ALA A 5 1.12 47.01 0.79
C ALA A 5 -0.07 46.03 0.64
N LYS A 6 -1.31 46.53 0.71
CA LYS A 6 -2.52 45.71 0.50
C LYS A 6 -2.64 45.26 -0.96
N GLU A 7 -2.32 46.12 -1.92
CA GLU A 7 -2.30 45.78 -3.34
C GLU A 7 -1.23 44.74 -3.69
N LYS A 8 -0.01 44.89 -3.15
CA LYS A 8 1.05 43.88 -3.31
C LYS A 8 0.67 42.53 -2.74
N ASN A 9 0.03 42.52 -1.57
CA ASN A 9 -0.50 41.29 -0.99
C ASN A 9 -1.61 40.68 -1.85
N LEU A 10 -2.57 41.48 -2.32
CA LEU A 10 -3.63 41.01 -3.22
C LEU A 10 -3.08 40.42 -4.52
N ALA A 11 -2.04 41.03 -5.11
CA ALA A 11 -1.36 40.50 -6.28
C ALA A 11 -0.70 39.14 -5.98
N SER A 12 0.07 39.06 -4.89
CA SER A 12 0.71 37.81 -4.46
C SER A 12 -0.30 36.69 -4.16
N LEU A 13 -1.45 37.03 -3.56
CA LEU A 13 -2.53 36.07 -3.33
C LEU A 13 -3.16 35.58 -4.63
N ARG A 14 -3.36 36.47 -5.62
CA ARG A 14 -3.88 36.08 -6.94
C ARG A 14 -2.91 35.18 -7.69
N ASP A 15 -1.62 35.48 -7.65
CA ASP A 15 -0.59 34.63 -8.25
C ASP A 15 -0.55 33.25 -7.58
N SER A 16 -0.72 33.21 -6.26
CA SER A 16 -0.80 31.95 -5.51
C SER A 16 -2.04 31.14 -5.87
N ILE A 17 -3.21 31.79 -6.03
CA ILE A 17 -4.44 31.14 -6.47
C ILE A 17 -4.25 30.56 -7.87
N ALA A 18 -3.72 31.33 -8.82
CA ALA A 18 -3.48 30.87 -10.19
C ALA A 18 -2.52 29.66 -10.22
N ASN A 19 -1.47 29.69 -9.40
CA ASN A 19 -0.55 28.56 -9.27
C ASN A 19 -1.23 27.30 -8.68
N LEU A 20 -2.07 27.47 -7.66
CA LEU A 20 -2.82 26.36 -7.06
C LEU A 20 -3.84 25.77 -8.03
N GLU A 21 -4.54 26.60 -8.80
CA GLU A 21 -5.48 26.16 -9.85
C GLU A 21 -4.76 25.36 -10.93
N MET A 22 -3.58 25.79 -11.38
CA MET A 22 -2.76 25.03 -12.32
C MET A 22 -2.32 23.67 -11.75
N GLN A 23 -1.89 23.63 -10.49
CA GLN A 23 -1.51 22.38 -9.82
C GLN A 23 -2.70 21.43 -9.68
N GLN A 24 -3.89 21.96 -9.36
CA GLN A 24 -5.11 21.17 -9.27
C GLN A 24 -5.45 20.52 -10.62
N ALA A 25 -5.44 21.30 -11.71
CA ALA A 25 -5.71 20.78 -13.05
C ALA A 25 -4.72 19.68 -13.47
N GLN A 26 -3.44 19.86 -13.13
CA GLN A 26 -2.41 18.85 -13.39
C GLN A 26 -2.68 17.55 -12.61
N LEU A 27 -2.96 17.66 -11.30
CA LEU A 27 -3.25 16.50 -10.45
C LEU A 27 -4.52 15.76 -10.87
N GLU A 28 -5.57 16.48 -11.27
CA GLU A 28 -6.80 15.88 -11.79
C GLU A 28 -6.55 15.09 -13.08
N SER A 29 -5.72 15.63 -13.98
CA SER A 29 -5.30 14.93 -15.21
C SER A 29 -4.50 13.65 -14.90
N GLU A 30 -3.54 13.74 -13.98
CA GLU A 30 -2.75 12.59 -13.53
C GLU A 30 -3.61 11.51 -12.87
N LEU A 31 -4.56 11.91 -12.02
CA LEU A 31 -5.51 11.02 -11.35
C LEU A 31 -6.41 10.33 -12.37
N ALA A 32 -6.94 11.05 -13.35
CA ALA A 32 -7.73 10.47 -14.44
C ALA A 32 -6.91 9.45 -15.25
N SER A 33 -5.68 9.80 -15.64
CA SER A 33 -4.79 8.92 -16.39
C SER A 33 -4.44 7.65 -15.61
N THR A 34 -4.24 7.76 -14.30
CA THR A 34 -3.89 6.63 -13.44
C THR A 34 -5.09 5.74 -13.19
N THR A 35 -6.24 6.33 -12.87
CA THR A 35 -7.48 5.59 -12.59
C THR A 35 -7.98 4.86 -13.83
N SER A 36 -7.77 5.40 -15.04
CA SER A 36 -8.11 4.73 -16.30
C SER A 36 -7.38 3.40 -16.52
N LYS A 37 -6.20 3.23 -15.91
CA LYS A 37 -5.40 1.98 -15.99
C LYS A 37 -5.87 0.92 -15.00
N LEU A 38 -6.74 1.28 -14.06
CA LEU A 38 -7.20 0.41 -12.99
C LEU A 38 -8.52 -0.26 -13.38
N LYS A 39 -8.59 -1.58 -13.15
CA LYS A 39 -9.79 -2.38 -13.48
C LYS A 39 -10.88 -2.30 -12.40
N ASN A 40 -10.47 -2.07 -11.16
CA ASN A 40 -11.32 -2.11 -9.98
C ASN A 40 -11.11 -0.85 -9.16
N ASP A 41 -12.00 -0.63 -8.18
CA ASP A 41 -11.82 0.43 -7.19
C ASP A 41 -10.43 0.31 -6.50
N PRO A 42 -9.57 1.34 -6.58
CA PRO A 42 -8.19 1.27 -6.08
C PRO A 42 -8.15 1.04 -4.58
N THR A 43 -9.01 1.74 -3.83
CA THR A 43 -9.04 1.67 -2.36
C THR A 43 -9.49 0.30 -1.88
N ALA A 44 -10.57 -0.24 -2.44
CA ALA A 44 -11.06 -1.58 -2.11
C ALA A 44 -10.03 -2.66 -2.49
N THR A 45 -9.38 -2.51 -3.64
CA THR A 45 -8.34 -3.44 -4.11
C THR A 45 -7.17 -3.48 -3.13
N VAL A 46 -6.60 -2.32 -2.77
CA VAL A 46 -5.48 -2.24 -1.81
C VAL A 46 -5.88 -2.80 -0.45
N LYS A 47 -7.05 -2.41 0.09
CA LYS A 47 -7.54 -2.94 1.37
C LYS A 47 -7.69 -4.45 1.37
N ARG A 48 -8.25 -5.01 0.28
CA ARG A 48 -8.39 -6.47 0.11
C ARG A 48 -7.04 -7.16 0.08
N HIS A 49 -6.07 -6.63 -0.67
CA HIS A 49 -4.73 -7.24 -0.74
C HIS A 49 -3.98 -7.16 0.59
N ILE A 50 -4.07 -6.04 1.32
CA ILE A 50 -3.49 -5.91 2.66
C ILE A 50 -4.07 -6.99 3.58
N ARG A 51 -5.40 -7.13 3.59
CA ARG A 51 -6.07 -8.13 4.42
C ARG A 51 -5.62 -9.56 4.08
N LEU A 52 -5.61 -9.92 2.79
CA LEU A 52 -5.18 -11.25 2.36
C LEU A 52 -3.72 -11.56 2.71
N LEU A 53 -2.83 -10.57 2.60
CA LEU A 53 -1.43 -10.73 3.00
C LEU A 53 -1.30 -10.95 4.52
N HIS A 54 -2.09 -10.24 5.33
CA HIS A 54 -2.08 -10.44 6.77
C HIS A 54 -2.61 -11.82 7.15
N GLU A 55 -3.75 -12.22 6.57
CA GLU A 55 -4.35 -13.55 6.80
C GLU A 55 -3.39 -14.68 6.36
N TYR A 56 -2.71 -14.51 5.21
CA TYR A 56 -1.70 -15.47 4.74
C TYR A 56 -0.49 -15.55 5.68
N ASN A 57 0.07 -14.42 6.11
CA ASN A 57 1.23 -14.43 7.01
C ASN A 57 0.87 -15.06 8.36
N GLU A 58 -0.30 -14.73 8.90
CA GLU A 58 -0.76 -15.28 10.18
C GLU A 58 -0.90 -16.82 10.12
N ILE A 59 -1.54 -17.37 9.08
CA ILE A 59 -1.66 -18.82 8.94
C ILE A 59 -0.30 -19.49 8.65
N LYS A 60 0.57 -18.84 7.89
CA LYS A 60 1.92 -19.32 7.61
C LYS A 60 2.75 -19.42 8.89
N ASP A 61 2.75 -18.37 9.72
CA ASP A 61 3.50 -18.32 10.97
C ASP A 61 3.00 -19.39 11.96
N ILE A 62 1.68 -19.56 12.07
CA ILE A 62 1.09 -20.63 12.89
C ILE A 62 1.51 -22.01 12.35
N GLY A 63 1.41 -22.22 11.04
CA GLY A 63 1.80 -23.47 10.38
C GLY A 63 3.27 -23.80 10.61
N GLN A 64 4.16 -22.84 10.40
CA GLN A 64 5.60 -23.01 10.65
C GLN A 64 5.91 -23.29 12.11
N GLY A 65 5.23 -22.62 13.05
CA GLY A 65 5.36 -22.90 14.48
C GLY A 65 4.97 -24.34 14.83
N LEU A 66 3.82 -24.81 14.32
CA LEU A 66 3.35 -26.18 14.54
C LEU A 66 4.31 -27.21 13.91
N MET A 67 4.80 -26.96 12.70
CA MET A 67 5.77 -27.83 12.04
C MET A 67 7.10 -27.89 12.78
N GLY A 68 7.55 -26.78 13.38
CA GLY A 68 8.72 -26.74 14.26
C GLY A 68 8.56 -27.64 15.48
N LEU A 69 7.41 -27.58 16.16
CA LEU A 69 7.12 -28.45 17.31
C LEU A 69 7.06 -29.95 16.92
N ILE A 70 6.48 -30.27 15.75
CA ILE A 70 6.44 -31.64 15.24
C ILE A 70 7.85 -32.14 14.93
N ALA A 71 8.68 -31.31 14.30
CA ALA A 71 10.06 -31.64 13.96
C ALA A 71 10.89 -31.91 15.21
N GLU A 72 10.75 -31.07 16.23
CA GLU A 72 11.38 -31.24 17.55
C GLU A 72 10.95 -32.56 18.20
N GLY A 73 9.64 -32.84 18.26
CA GLY A 73 9.10 -34.06 18.85
C GLY A 73 9.52 -35.34 18.11
N ARG A 74 9.82 -35.26 16.81
CA ARG A 74 10.29 -36.38 15.98
C ARG A 74 11.82 -36.48 15.91
N GLY A 75 12.56 -35.46 16.38
CA GLY A 75 14.02 -35.39 16.25
C GLY A 75 14.51 -35.27 14.80
N VAL A 76 13.69 -34.70 13.90
CA VAL A 76 14.00 -34.49 12.48
C VAL A 76 14.12 -33.00 12.18
N ARG A 77 14.62 -32.63 10.99
CA ARG A 77 14.66 -31.22 10.61
C ARG A 77 13.29 -30.74 10.15
N GLN A 78 12.97 -29.48 10.45
CA GLN A 78 11.69 -28.86 10.06
C GLN A 78 11.40 -28.98 8.56
N ILE A 79 12.41 -28.85 7.69
CA ILE A 79 12.28 -29.00 6.23
C ILE A 79 11.76 -30.39 5.80
N GLU A 80 11.99 -31.43 6.60
CA GLU A 80 11.52 -32.79 6.32
C GLU A 80 10.02 -32.91 6.63
N VAL A 81 9.57 -32.24 7.69
CA VAL A 81 8.15 -32.11 8.06
C VAL A 81 7.40 -31.23 7.06
N GLU A 82 7.97 -30.09 6.68
CA GLU A 82 7.40 -29.19 5.67
C GLU A 82 7.16 -29.96 4.36
N ARG A 83 8.14 -30.74 3.89
CA ARG A 83 7.99 -31.57 2.69
C ARG A 83 6.89 -32.64 2.81
N GLU A 84 6.74 -33.26 3.98
CA GLU A 84 5.68 -34.25 4.25
C GLU A 84 4.29 -33.63 4.17
N PHE A 85 4.14 -32.41 4.70
CA PHE A 85 2.89 -31.65 4.67
C PHE A 85 2.68 -30.84 3.38
N GLY A 86 3.61 -30.95 2.41
CA GLY A 86 3.53 -30.24 1.14
C GLY A 86 3.77 -28.73 1.26
N ALA A 87 4.32 -28.25 2.37
CA ALA A 87 4.72 -26.86 2.57
C ALA A 87 6.20 -26.68 2.12
N GLY A 88 6.54 -25.53 1.55
CA GLY A 88 7.91 -25.22 1.19
C GLY A 88 8.13 -23.76 0.77
N GLU A 89 9.39 -23.36 0.60
CA GLU A 89 9.80 -21.97 0.28
C GLU A 89 9.23 -21.39 -1.03
N LYS A 90 8.50 -22.17 -1.83
CA LYS A 90 7.94 -21.71 -3.11
C LYS A 90 6.53 -21.11 -3.00
N ASP A 91 5.96 -21.07 -1.80
CA ASP A 91 4.65 -20.47 -1.51
C ASP A 91 4.74 -19.14 -0.75
#